data_AF-A0A2X3EZ03-F1
#
_entry.id   AF-A0A2X3EZ03-F1
#
_cell.length_a   1.000
_cell.length_b   1.000
_cell.length_c   1.000
_cell.angle_alpha   90.00
_cell.angle_beta   90.00
_cell.angle_gamma   90.00
#
_symmetry.space_group_name_H-M   'P 1'
#
loop_
_entity.id
_entity.type
_entity.pdbx_description
1 polymer ?
#
loop_
_entity_poly.entity_id
_entity_poly.type
_entity_poly.pdbx_seq_one_letter_code
_entity_poly.pdbx_strand_id
1 'polypeptide(L)'
;MNKTSGQVNVFGYDLEKDVVNAKRQLGLVPQEFNFNPFETVQQIVVNQAGYYGVERKEALSRSEKYFKTARPVGKTQRTRADALRRDEAPSDDRPRVDA
;
A
#
# COMPACT_ATOMS: atom_id res chain seq x y z
N MET A 1 -18.10 -18.52 -2.22
CA MET A 1 -18.54 -18.52 -3.63
C MET A 1 -17.69 -19.52 -4.37
N ASN A 2 -18.25 -20.67 -4.72
CA ASN A 2 -17.58 -21.70 -5.50
C ASN A 2 -18.12 -21.65 -6.93
N LYS A 3 -17.29 -22.05 -7.89
CA LYS A 3 -17.67 -22.09 -9.30
C LYS A 3 -18.80 -23.09 -9.50
N THR A 4 -19.79 -22.74 -10.32
CA THR A 4 -20.91 -23.63 -10.67
C THR A 4 -20.52 -24.66 -11.72
N SER A 5 -19.70 -24.28 -12.71
CA SER A 5 -19.08 -25.21 -13.69
C SER A 5 -17.97 -24.52 -14.49
N GLY A 6 -17.18 -25.32 -15.24
CA GLY A 6 -16.14 -24.86 -16.17
C GLY A 6 -14.73 -24.73 -15.56
N GLN A 7 -13.70 -24.69 -16.39
CA GLN A 7 -12.29 -24.60 -15.97
C GLN A 7 -11.76 -23.17 -16.15
N VAL A 8 -10.90 -22.70 -15.25
CA VAL A 8 -10.23 -21.38 -15.39
C VAL A 8 -8.74 -21.61 -15.22
N ASN A 9 -7.97 -21.13 -16.20
CA ASN A 9 -6.53 -21.19 -16.22
C ASN A 9 -5.96 -19.78 -16.21
N VAL A 10 -4.99 -19.52 -15.33
CA VAL A 10 -4.29 -18.25 -15.19
C VAL A 10 -2.84 -18.48 -15.56
N PHE A 11 -2.40 -17.95 -16.71
CA PHE A 11 -1.04 -18.17 -17.24
C PHE A 11 -0.62 -19.66 -17.27
N GLY A 12 -1.55 -20.56 -17.61
CA GLY A 12 -1.31 -22.00 -17.67
C GLY A 12 -1.51 -22.76 -16.35
N TYR A 13 -1.76 -22.06 -15.24
CA TYR A 13 -2.09 -22.69 -13.95
C TYR A 13 -3.60 -22.83 -13.79
N ASP A 14 -4.06 -24.06 -13.57
CA ASP A 14 -5.47 -24.35 -13.28
C ASP A 14 -5.83 -23.86 -11.87
N LEU A 15 -6.88 -23.05 -11.76
CA LEU A 15 -7.31 -22.43 -10.51
C LEU A 15 -7.80 -23.44 -9.44
N GLU A 16 -8.08 -24.69 -9.83
CA GLU A 16 -8.49 -25.78 -8.93
C GLU A 16 -7.31 -26.70 -8.58
N LYS A 17 -6.43 -26.99 -9.54
CA LYS A 17 -5.31 -27.93 -9.35
C LYS A 17 -4.03 -27.27 -8.83
N ASP A 18 -3.79 -26.02 -9.19
CA ASP A 18 -2.60 -25.25 -8.81
C ASP A 18 -2.98 -23.83 -8.37
N VAL A 19 -3.81 -23.78 -7.33
CA VAL A 19 -4.36 -22.55 -6.75
C VAL A 19 -3.26 -21.57 -6.35
N VAL A 20 -2.15 -22.07 -5.80
CA VAL A 20 -1.08 -21.23 -5.25
C VAL A 20 -0.34 -20.51 -6.35
N ASN A 21 0.10 -21.23 -7.40
CA ASN A 21 0.78 -20.57 -8.52
C ASN A 21 -0.17 -19.67 -9.31
N ALA A 22 -1.42 -20.09 -9.51
CA ALA A 22 -2.42 -19.24 -10.16
C ALA A 22 -2.63 -17.91 -9.41
N LYS A 23 -2.73 -17.93 -8.07
CA LYS A 23 -2.86 -16.72 -7.23
C LYS A 23 -1.62 -15.83 -7.28
N ARG A 24 -0.42 -16.40 -7.39
CA ARG A 24 0.83 -15.64 -7.49
C ARG A 24 0.96 -14.82 -8.78
N GLN A 25 0.22 -15.19 -9.83
CA GLN A 25 0.18 -14.44 -11.08
C GLN A 25 -0.81 -13.27 -11.07
N LEU A 26 -1.60 -13.11 -10.01
CA LEU A 26 -2.66 -12.11 -9.93
C LEU A 26 -2.35 -11.06 -8.85
N GLY A 27 -2.29 -9.80 -9.25
CA GLY A 27 -2.31 -8.66 -8.33
C GLY A 27 -3.74 -8.18 -8.11
N LEU A 28 -4.39 -8.64 -7.03
CA LEU A 28 -5.73 -8.18 -6.69
C LEU A 28 -5.66 -6.92 -5.81
N VAL A 29 -6.40 -5.88 -6.19
CA VAL A 29 -6.54 -4.64 -5.42
C VAL A 29 -7.96 -4.58 -4.85
N PRO A 30 -8.14 -4.82 -3.54
CA PRO A 30 -9.41 -4.58 -2.85
C PRO A 30 -9.98 -3.18 -3.12
N GLN A 31 -11.31 -3.07 -3.21
CA GLN A 31 -11.99 -1.79 -3.38
C GLN A 31 -11.86 -0.90 -2.14
N GLU A 32 -11.84 -1.50 -0.94
CA GLU A 32 -11.57 -0.84 0.33
C GLU A 32 -10.36 -1.47 1.01
N PHE A 33 -9.40 -0.65 1.41
CA PHE A 33 -8.26 -1.07 2.22
C PHE A 33 -8.37 -0.47 3.62
N ASN A 34 -8.33 -1.33 4.63
CA ASN A 34 -8.11 -0.89 6.01
C ASN A 34 -6.59 -0.85 6.26
N PHE A 35 -5.95 0.25 5.87
CA PHE A 35 -4.53 0.46 6.20
C PHE A 35 -4.38 0.89 7.65
N ASN A 36 -3.40 0.31 8.33
CA ASN A 36 -3.01 0.77 9.65
C ASN A 36 -2.58 2.25 9.56
N PRO A 37 -3.22 3.17 10.32
CA PRO A 37 -2.93 4.59 10.23
C PRO A 37 -1.52 4.96 10.69
N PHE A 38 -0.81 4.05 11.36
CA PHE A 38 0.56 4.22 11.84
C PHE A 38 1.62 3.66 10.90
N GLU A 39 1.24 3.02 9.79
CA GLU A 39 2.18 2.55 8.78
C GLU A 39 2.32 3.58 7.66
N THR A 40 3.55 3.75 7.17
CA THR A 40 3.82 4.49 5.94
C THR A 40 3.45 3.65 4.73
N VAL A 41 3.17 4.31 3.60
CA VAL A 41 2.92 3.63 2.32
C VAL A 41 4.08 2.71 1.95
N GLN A 42 5.33 3.11 2.24
CA GLN A 42 6.50 2.27 1.98
C GLN A 42 6.49 0.99 2.82
N GLN A 43 6.17 1.09 4.11
CA GLN A 43 6.05 -0.09 4.98
C GLN A 43 4.97 -1.05 4.49
N ILE A 44 3.80 -0.53 4.11
CA ILE A 44 2.69 -1.34 3.57
C ILE A 44 3.15 -2.11 2.33
N VAL A 45 3.78 -1.43 1.36
CA VAL A 45 4.24 -2.06 0.11
C VAL A 45 5.35 -3.09 0.37
N VAL A 46 6.31 -2.80 1.25
CA VAL A 46 7.40 -3.72 1.59
C VAL A 46 6.87 -4.95 2.34
N ASN A 47 5.93 -4.77 3.26
CA ASN A 47 5.29 -5.87 3.99
C ASN A 47 4.47 -6.74 3.03
N GLN A 48 3.73 -6.13 2.10
CA GLN A 48 3.00 -6.85 1.05
C GLN A 48 3.95 -7.67 0.17
N ALA A 49 5.07 -7.10 -0.26
CA ALA A 49 6.08 -7.81 -1.06
C ALA A 49 6.63 -9.06 -0.35
N GLY A 50 6.73 -9.03 0.99
CA GLY A 50 7.11 -10.19 1.79
C GLY A 50 6.16 -11.38 1.66
N TYR A 51 4.85 -11.16 1.58
CA TYR A 51 3.88 -12.24 1.34
C TYR A 51 4.03 -12.91 -0.03
N TYR A 52 4.64 -12.21 -0.99
CA TYR A 52 4.97 -12.75 -2.32
C TYR A 52 6.40 -13.31 -2.41
N GLY A 53 7.13 -13.38 -1.29
CA GLY A 53 8.47 -13.97 -1.23
C GLY A 53 9.60 -13.05 -1.71
N VAL A 54 9.37 -11.74 -1.81
CA VAL A 54 10.42 -10.77 -2.16
C VAL A 54 11.24 -10.44 -0.92
N GLU A 55 12.57 -10.51 -1.02
CA GLU A 55 13.46 -10.17 0.08
C GLU A 55 13.31 -8.69 0.47
N ARG A 56 13.38 -8.37 1.76
CA ARG A 56 13.14 -7.01 2.26
C ARG A 56 14.03 -5.95 1.61
N LYS A 57 15.31 -6.27 1.40
CA LYS A 57 16.28 -5.35 0.79
C LYS A 57 15.90 -5.03 -0.66
N GLU A 58 15.49 -6.04 -1.39
CA GLU A 58 15.02 -5.89 -2.76
C GLU A 58 13.68 -5.14 -2.82
N ALA A 59 12.73 -5.48 -1.94
CA ALA A 59 11.45 -4.79 -1.84
C ALA A 59 11.62 -3.30 -1.55
N LEU A 60 12.55 -2.92 -0.67
CA LEU A 60 12.88 -1.52 -0.39
C LEU A 60 13.37 -0.79 -1.64
N SER A 61 14.36 -1.35 -2.35
CA SER A 61 14.90 -0.74 -3.57
C SER A 61 13.83 -0.60 -4.67
N ARG A 62 13.01 -1.64 -4.87
CA ARG A 62 11.88 -1.61 -5.82
C ARG A 62 10.84 -0.57 -5.41
N SER A 63 10.48 -0.50 -4.13
CA SER A 63 9.50 0.46 -3.62
C SER A 63 9.95 1.90 -3.89
N GLU A 64 11.23 2.22 -3.65
CA GLU A 64 11.77 3.55 -3.86
C GLU A 64 11.73 3.96 -5.34
N LYS A 65 12.05 3.03 -6.24
CA LYS A 65 11.94 3.22 -7.69
C LYS A 65 10.50 3.61 -8.08
N TYR A 66 9.50 2.85 -7.63
CA TYR A 66 8.11 3.12 -7.96
C TYR A 66 7.57 4.39 -7.30
N PHE A 67 8.01 4.73 -6.08
CA PHE A 67 7.65 6.00 -5.45
C PHE A 67 8.20 7.21 -6.19
N LYS A 68 9.35 7.11 -6.86
CA LYS A 68 9.89 8.18 -7.70
C LYS A 68 9.07 8.35 -8.98
N THR A 69 8.64 7.24 -9.60
CA THR A 69 7.86 7.27 -10.84
C THR A 69 6.40 7.68 -10.63
N ALA A 70 5.76 7.20 -9.56
CA ALA A 70 4.32 7.37 -9.34
C ALA A 70 3.90 8.71 -8.69
N ARG A 71 4.86 9.59 -8.36
CA ARG A 71 4.61 10.71 -7.43
C ARG A 71 4.72 12.10 -8.08
N PRO A 72 3.73 12.98 -7.89
CA PRO A 72 3.95 14.43 -7.97
C PRO A 72 4.78 14.88 -6.76
N VAL A 73 5.86 15.61 -7.01
CA VAL A 73 6.80 16.12 -6.02
C VAL A 73 6.06 16.85 -4.87
N GLY A 74 6.14 16.34 -3.63
CA GLY A 74 5.66 17.06 -2.43
C GLY A 74 4.97 16.25 -1.33
N LYS A 75 4.35 15.09 -1.61
CA LYS A 75 3.67 14.28 -0.56
C LYS A 75 4.66 13.39 0.21
N THR A 76 5.00 13.73 1.44
CA THR A 76 5.99 13.05 2.31
C THR A 76 5.57 11.61 2.64
N GLN A 77 6.53 10.71 2.93
CA GLN A 77 6.30 9.37 3.51
C GLN A 77 5.74 9.43 4.94
N ARG A 78 4.62 10.11 5.13
CA ARG A 78 3.96 10.29 6.43
C ARG A 78 2.95 9.17 6.66
N THR A 79 2.76 8.82 7.92
CA THR A 79 1.64 7.97 8.32
C THR A 79 0.34 8.79 8.27
N ARG A 80 -0.81 8.13 8.24
CA ARG A 80 -2.11 8.84 8.30
C ARG A 80 -2.26 9.58 9.63
N ALA A 81 -1.73 9.02 10.72
CA ALA A 81 -1.70 9.66 12.03
C ALA A 81 -0.87 10.96 12.03
N ASP A 82 0.22 11.03 11.27
CA ASP A 82 1.04 12.25 11.15
C ASP A 82 0.37 13.36 10.33
N ALA A 83 -0.58 13.01 9.46
CA ALA A 83 -1.35 13.99 8.70
C ALA A 83 -2.42 14.65 9.58
N LEU A 84 -3.14 13.86 10.38
CA LEU A 84 -4.23 14.33 11.25
C LEU A 84 -3.75 15.29 12.35
N ARG A 85 -2.54 15.08 12.90
CA ARG A 85 -1.99 15.94 13.97
C ARG A 85 -1.69 17.38 13.55
N ARG A 86 -1.63 17.70 12.25
CA ARG A 86 -1.39 19.09 11.80
C ARG A 86 -2.66 19.92 11.71
N ASP A 87 -3.79 19.28 11.45
CA ASP A 87 -5.06 19.97 11.31
C ASP A 87 -5.62 20.43 12.66
N GLU A 88 -5.06 19.90 13.78
CA GLU A 88 -5.35 20.31 15.15
C GLU A 88 -4.35 21.35 15.72
N ALA A 89 -3.42 21.87 14.93
CA ALA A 89 -2.56 22.95 15.40
C ALA A 89 -3.44 24.17 15.75
N PRO A 90 -3.39 24.71 16.98
CA PRO A 90 -4.19 25.86 17.36
C PRO A 90 -3.88 27.00 16.37
N SER A 91 -4.91 27.62 15.81
CA SER A 91 -4.75 28.94 15.19
C SER A 91 -4.22 29.86 16.29
N ASP A 92 -2.92 30.16 16.28
CA ASP A 92 -2.31 31.16 17.16
C ASP A 92 -2.82 32.54 16.71
N ASP A 93 -4.10 32.79 17.00
CA ASP A 93 -4.77 34.07 16.88
C ASP A 93 -4.67 34.77 18.24
N ARG A 94 -3.45 34.86 18.77
CA ARG A 94 -3.19 35.78 19.87
C ARG A 94 -3.08 37.16 19.26
N PRO A 95 -3.95 38.11 19.61
CA PRO A 95 -3.82 39.47 19.14
C PRO A 95 -2.44 39.97 19.57
N ARG A 96 -1.68 40.51 18.61
CA ARG A 96 -0.49 41.30 18.93
C ARG A 96 -0.96 42.43 19.84
N VAL A 97 -0.59 42.35 21.10
CA VAL A 97 -0.61 43.48 22.00
C VAL A 97 0.42 44.47 21.47
N ASP A 98 -0.04 45.43 20.68
CA ASP A 98 0.75 46.60 20.34
C ASP A 98 0.91 47.45 21.61
N ALA A 99 2.16 47.88 21.82
CA ALA A 99 2.71 48.50 23.01
C ALA A 99 2.06 49.85 23.41
#